data_AF-A0A9Q1CP42-F1
#
_entry.id   AF-A0A9Q1CP42-F1
#
_cell.length_a   1.000
_cell.length_b   1.000
_cell.length_c   1.000
_cell.angle_alpha   90.00
_cell.angle_beta   90.00
_cell.angle_gamma   90.00
#
_symmetry.space_group_name_H-M   'P 1'
#
loop_
_entity.id
_entity.type
_entity.pdbx_description
1 polymer ?
#
loop_
_entity_poly.entity_id
_entity_poly.type
_entity_poly.pdbx_seq_one_letter_code
_entity_poly.pdbx_strand_id
1 'polypeptide(L)'
;MGTPAAPSYANIFMRASEHNILQQTNHILTNTWIRFTGDIQFIWTSTSRNLTQFQNKMNTNHPTIKCTFDSSAESVQFLDVQITQRSNRLETQLYSKPTDSHAYLLPTSSVSSKTHVYVHTIQSGT
;
A
#
# COMPACT_ATOMS: atom_id res chain seq x y z
N MET A 1 17.76 -1.17 -9.65
CA MET A 1 17.65 -0.17 -10.73
C MET A 1 17.39 1.18 -10.09
N GLY A 2 18.09 2.23 -10.50
CA GLY A 2 18.04 3.56 -9.90
C GLY A 2 19.14 3.85 -8.87
N THR A 3 19.31 5.12 -8.51
CA THR A 3 20.31 5.57 -7.52
C THR A 3 19.98 4.99 -6.13
N PRO A 4 20.93 4.33 -5.44
CA PRO A 4 20.67 3.69 -4.14
C PRO A 4 20.09 4.61 -3.06
N ALA A 5 20.39 5.91 -3.13
CA ALA A 5 19.92 6.90 -2.16
C ALA A 5 18.48 7.41 -2.43
N ALA A 6 17.93 7.17 -3.63
CA ALA A 6 16.64 7.74 -4.02
C ALA A 6 15.47 7.30 -3.13
N PRO A 7 15.32 6.01 -2.74
CA PRO A 7 14.23 5.58 -1.87
C PRO A 7 14.27 6.25 -0.49
N SER A 8 15.47 6.36 0.09
CA SER A 8 15.65 7.02 1.40
C SER A 8 15.28 8.50 1.34
N TYR A 9 15.68 9.19 0.28
CA TYR A 9 15.34 10.59 0.08
C TYR A 9 13.83 10.79 -0.09
N ALA A 10 13.18 9.97 -0.92
CA ALA A 10 11.73 10.00 -1.11
C ALA A 10 10.98 9.74 0.20
N ASN A 11 11.46 8.78 1.01
CA ASN A 11 10.88 8.48 2.31
C ASN A 11 10.95 9.64 3.30
N ILE A 12 12.11 10.31 3.40
CA ILE A 12 12.30 11.47 4.29
C ILE A 12 11.42 12.63 3.84
N PHE A 13 11.44 12.94 2.55
CA PHE A 13 10.64 14.03 1.99
C PHE A 13 9.15 13.80 2.23
N MET A 14 8.64 12.61 1.90
CA MET A 14 7.23 12.29 2.09
C MET A 14 6.83 12.34 3.55
N ARG A 15 7.70 11.85 4.46
CA ARG A 15 7.45 11.91 5.90
C ARG A 15 7.34 13.35 6.41
N ALA A 16 8.18 14.25 5.93
CA ALA A 16 8.13 15.67 6.28
C ALA A 16 6.87 16.34 5.71
N SER A 17 6.53 16.02 4.45
CA SER A 17 5.35 16.58 3.76
C SER A 17 4.04 16.19 4.45
N GLU A 18 3.89 14.91 4.84
CA GLU A 18 2.65 14.40 5.45
C GLU A 18 2.52 14.73 6.95
N HIS A 19 3.61 15.12 7.63
CA HIS A 19 3.68 15.24 9.09
C HIS A 19 2.54 16.07 9.69
N ASN A 20 2.36 17.30 9.21
CA ASN A 20 1.36 18.23 9.74
C ASN A 20 -0.07 17.74 9.53
N ILE A 21 -0.33 17.09 8.38
CA ILE A 21 -1.65 16.57 8.05
C ILE A 21 -1.99 15.40 8.97
N LEU A 22 -1.05 14.46 9.15
CA LEU A 22 -1.25 13.30 10.01
C LEU A 22 -1.42 13.68 11.49
N GLN A 23 -0.71 14.71 11.97
CA GLN A 23 -0.91 15.23 13.32
C GLN A 23 -2.36 15.73 13.53
N GLN A 24 -2.92 16.39 12.53
CA GLN A 24 -4.29 16.93 12.58
C GLN A 24 -5.35 15.82 12.43
N THR A 25 -5.05 14.73 11.74
CA THR A 25 -5.99 13.63 11.47
C THR A 25 -5.72 12.37 12.27
N ASN A 26 -4.86 12.43 13.30
CA ASN A 26 -4.46 11.27 14.09
C ASN A 26 -5.65 10.58 14.77
N HIS A 27 -6.67 11.35 15.17
CA HIS A 27 -7.90 10.83 15.77
C HIS A 27 -8.77 10.02 14.79
N ILE A 28 -8.58 10.20 13.47
CA ILE A 28 -9.36 9.52 12.42
C ILE A 28 -8.61 8.29 11.89
N LEU A 29 -7.28 8.38 11.78
CA LEU A 29 -6.42 7.39 11.13
C LEU A 29 -5.92 6.27 12.06
N THR A 30 -6.38 6.23 13.31
CA THR A 30 -6.13 5.23 14.37
C THR A 30 -4.99 4.24 14.10
N ASN A 31 -3.73 4.72 14.13
CA ASN A 31 -2.51 3.91 13.96
C ASN A 31 -2.42 3.04 12.69
N THR A 32 -3.21 3.34 11.66
CA THR A 32 -3.29 2.51 10.45
C THR A 32 -2.58 3.11 9.25
N TRP A 33 -1.97 4.30 9.39
CA TRP A 33 -1.18 4.92 8.33
C TRP A 33 0.10 4.16 8.07
N ILE A 34 0.08 3.30 7.05
CA ILE A 34 1.19 2.46 6.63
C ILE A 34 1.59 2.89 5.23
N ARG A 35 2.88 3.13 5.01
CA ARG A 35 3.41 3.57 3.72
C ARG A 35 4.52 2.65 3.25
N PHE A 36 4.42 2.21 2.00
CA PHE A 36 5.49 1.52 1.29
C PHE A 36 5.75 2.24 -0.03
N THR A 37 6.93 2.85 -0.16
CA THR A 37 7.44 3.53 -1.37
C THR A 37 6.37 4.01 -2.37
N GLY A 38 5.72 5.13 -2.07
CA GLY A 38 4.72 5.74 -2.95
C GLY A 38 3.28 5.29 -2.69
N ASP A 39 3.08 4.08 -2.17
CA ASP A 39 1.77 3.53 -1.82
C ASP A 39 1.46 3.71 -0.32
N ILE A 40 0.20 4.03 -0.01
CA ILE A 40 -0.26 4.29 1.35
C ILE A 40 -1.53 3.46 1.60
N GLN A 41 -1.56 2.76 2.73
CA GLN A 41 -2.74 2.09 3.27
C GLN A 41 -3.14 2.75 4.60
N PHE A 42 -4.43 2.95 4.82
CA PHE A 42 -4.98 3.34 6.11
C PHE A 42 -6.45 2.92 6.24
N ILE A 43 -6.96 2.92 7.46
CA ILE A 43 -8.38 2.72 7.78
C ILE A 43 -8.99 4.10 8.02
N TRP A 44 -10.11 4.37 7.36
CA TRP A 44 -10.86 5.61 7.52
C TRP A 44 -12.13 5.36 8.35
N THR A 45 -12.23 6.04 9.49
CA THR A 45 -13.33 5.86 10.44
C THR A 45 -14.43 6.94 10.34
N SER A 46 -14.26 7.91 9.44
CA SER A 46 -15.21 9.02 9.24
C SER A 46 -16.05 8.84 7.97
N THR A 47 -16.86 9.84 7.63
CA THR A 47 -17.72 9.80 6.44
C THR A 47 -16.91 9.86 5.14
N SER A 48 -17.48 9.35 4.03
CA SER A 48 -16.90 9.44 2.69
C SER A 48 -16.68 10.89 2.24
N ARG A 49 -17.57 11.81 2.62
CA ARG A 49 -17.41 13.25 2.36
C ARG A 49 -16.13 13.80 3.01
N ASN A 50 -15.88 13.42 4.26
CA ASN A 50 -14.67 13.84 4.98
C ASN A 50 -13.42 13.19 4.35
N LEU A 51 -13.53 11.98 3.80
CA LEU A 51 -12.44 11.35 3.06
C LEU A 51 -12.07 12.14 1.81
N THR A 52 -13.05 12.59 1.02
CA THR A 52 -12.80 13.44 -0.15
C THR A 52 -12.17 14.77 0.24
N GLN A 53 -12.63 15.40 1.32
CA GLN A 53 -12.02 16.62 1.84
C GLN A 53 -10.57 16.39 2.29
N PHE A 54 -10.30 15.26 2.93
CA PHE A 54 -8.96 14.86 3.33
C PHE A 54 -8.04 14.64 2.12
N GLN A 55 -8.53 13.94 1.08
CA GLN A 55 -7.80 13.79 -0.18
C GLN A 55 -7.47 15.15 -0.81
N ASN A 56 -8.44 16.07 -0.85
CA ASN A 56 -8.21 17.42 -1.36
C ASN A 56 -7.13 18.15 -0.57
N LYS A 57 -7.17 18.06 0.76
CA LYS A 57 -6.14 18.65 1.63
C LYS A 57 -4.75 18.08 1.37
N MET A 58 -4.63 16.77 1.24
CA MET A 58 -3.38 16.10 0.85
C MET A 58 -2.88 16.61 -0.51
N ASN A 59 -3.77 16.77 -1.49
CA ASN A 59 -3.44 17.25 -2.83
C ASN A 59 -3.12 18.74 -2.90
N THR A 60 -3.54 19.54 -1.92
CA THR A 60 -3.13 20.96 -1.81
C THR A 60 -1.77 21.14 -1.14
N ASN A 61 -1.28 20.14 -0.42
CA ASN A 61 -0.04 20.23 0.36
C ASN A 61 1.21 20.39 -0.50
N HIS A 62 1.18 19.89 -1.73
CA HIS A 62 2.29 20.02 -2.67
C HIS A 62 1.78 20.34 -4.08
N PRO A 63 2.43 21.25 -4.81
CA PRO A 63 2.00 21.64 -6.15
C PRO A 63 1.99 20.45 -7.13
N THR A 64 3.00 19.58 -7.04
CA THR A 64 3.21 18.51 -8.03
C THR A 64 2.87 17.10 -7.53
N ILE A 65 2.74 16.88 -6.22
CA ILE A 65 2.46 15.54 -5.68
C ILE A 65 0.97 15.43 -5.43
N LYS A 66 0.33 14.51 -6.15
CA LYS A 66 -1.10 14.23 -6.03
C LYS A 66 -1.29 12.78 -5.61
N CYS A 67 -2.11 12.60 -4.59
CA CYS A 67 -2.55 11.33 -4.07
C CYS A 67 -3.90 10.96 -4.72
N THR A 68 -3.95 9.76 -5.27
CA THR A 68 -5.18 9.11 -5.73
C THR A 68 -5.63 8.15 -4.65
N PHE A 69 -6.92 8.21 -4.31
CA PHE A 69 -7.50 7.38 -3.27
C PHE A 69 -8.37 6.33 -3.94
N ASP A 70 -8.10 5.08 -3.62
CA ASP A 70 -9.00 3.97 -3.88
C ASP A 70 -9.54 3.50 -2.53
N SER A 71 -10.86 3.52 -2.36
CA SER A 71 -11.50 3.24 -1.08
C SER A 71 -12.70 2.33 -1.28
N SER A 72 -12.78 1.31 -0.44
CA SER A 72 -13.85 0.32 -0.45
C SER A 72 -14.22 -0.03 0.99
N ALA A 73 -15.50 -0.33 1.22
CA ALA A 73 -15.98 -0.76 2.53
C ALA A 73 -15.74 -2.25 2.79
N GLU A 74 -15.52 -3.04 1.73
CA GLU A 74 -15.42 -4.50 1.83
C GLU A 74 -13.99 -4.99 1.65
N SER A 75 -13.32 -4.59 0.58
CA SER A 75 -11.94 -5.01 0.31
C SER A 75 -11.16 -4.01 -0.53
N VAL A 76 -9.87 -3.88 -0.22
CA VAL A 76 -8.90 -3.01 -0.90
C VAL A 76 -7.62 -3.78 -1.19
N GLN A 77 -6.94 -3.41 -2.26
CA GLN A 77 -5.66 -4.00 -2.65
C GLN A 77 -4.51 -3.09 -2.22
N PHE A 78 -3.50 -3.66 -1.58
CA PHE A 78 -2.28 -2.96 -1.20
C PHE A 78 -1.07 -3.87 -1.49
N LEU A 79 -0.24 -3.44 -2.45
CA LEU A 79 0.86 -4.26 -2.98
C LEU A 79 0.32 -5.62 -3.47
N ASP A 80 0.92 -6.72 -3.01
CA ASP A 80 0.54 -8.09 -3.34
C ASP A 80 -0.49 -8.67 -2.35
N VAL A 81 -1.19 -7.82 -1.60
CA VAL A 81 -2.15 -8.23 -0.56
C VAL A 81 -3.52 -7.62 -0.81
N GLN A 82 -4.56 -8.45 -0.79
CA GLN A 82 -5.94 -7.99 -0.67
C GLN A 82 -6.34 -8.02 0.80
N ILE A 83 -6.76 -6.86 1.29
CA ILE A 83 -7.24 -6.66 2.66
C ILE A 83 -8.75 -6.62 2.61
N THR A 84 -9.41 -7.53 3.34
CA THR A 84 -10.87 -7.65 3.39
C THR A 84 -11.36 -7.46 4.82
N GLN A 85 -12.38 -6.64 5.01
CA GLN A 85 -13.04 -6.47 6.30
C GLN A 85 -14.12 -7.55 6.48
N ARG A 86 -13.95 -8.42 7.49
CA ARG A 86 -14.93 -9.46 7.88
C ARG A 86 -15.21 -9.40 9.37
N SER A 87 -16.47 -9.21 9.76
CA SER A 87 -16.95 -9.35 11.15
C SER A 87 -16.02 -8.73 12.21
N ASN A 88 -15.62 -7.47 11.98
CA ASN A 88 -14.73 -6.68 12.84
C ASN A 88 -13.24 -7.13 12.88
N ARG A 89 -12.80 -7.91 11.89
CA ARG A 89 -11.40 -8.29 11.69
C ARG A 89 -10.96 -7.96 10.27
N LEU A 90 -9.67 -7.73 10.09
CA LEU A 90 -9.05 -7.65 8.79
C LEU A 90 -8.50 -9.02 8.42
N GLU A 91 -8.96 -9.55 7.31
CA GLU A 91 -8.40 -10.74 6.67
C GLU A 91 -7.52 -10.28 5.51
N THR A 92 -6.39 -10.93 5.34
CA THR A 92 -5.43 -10.63 4.28
C THR A 92 -5.17 -11.87 3.47
N GLN A 93 -5.22 -11.73 2.15
CA GLN A 93 -4.92 -12.81 1.22
C GLN A 93 -3.95 -12.31 0.15
N LEU A 94 -3.18 -13.22 -0.44
CA LEU A 94 -2.31 -12.88 -1.57
C LEU A 94 -3.18 -12.43 -2.75
N TYR A 95 -2.79 -11.31 -3.35
CA TYR A 95 -3.46 -10.76 -4.52
C TYR A 95 -2.51 -10.82 -5.72
N SER A 96 -2.95 -11.52 -6.76
CA SER A 96 -2.31 -11.50 -8.08
C SER A 96 -3.21 -10.78 -9.06
N LYS A 97 -2.62 -9.88 -9.86
CA LYS A 97 -3.40 -9.16 -10.87
C LYS A 97 -3.99 -10.18 -11.85
N PRO A 98 -5.22 -9.98 -12.35
CA PRO A 98 -5.81 -10.88 -13.35
C PRO A 98 -4.97 -11.04 -14.63
N THR A 99 -4.07 -10.09 -14.90
CA THR A 99 -3.14 -10.09 -16.03
C THR A 99 -1.82 -10.80 -15.74
N ASP A 100 -1.58 -11.27 -14.51
CA ASP A 100 -0.40 -12.06 -14.18
C ASP A 100 -0.57 -13.45 -14.79
N SER A 101 0.22 -13.74 -15.83
CA SER A 101 0.24 -15.04 -16.50
C SER A 101 1.06 -16.08 -15.74
N HIS A 102 1.65 -15.70 -14.59
CA HIS A 102 2.57 -16.53 -13.81
C HIS A 102 3.64 -17.20 -14.70
N ALA A 103 4.09 -16.47 -15.72
CA ALA A 103 5.12 -16.91 -16.64
C ALA A 103 6.49 -16.84 -15.95
N TYR A 104 6.71 -17.77 -15.02
CA TYR A 104 8.01 -17.92 -14.36
C TYR A 104 9.03 -18.45 -15.36
N LEU A 105 10.24 -17.88 -15.31
CA LEU A 105 11.37 -18.41 -16.06
C LEU A 105 11.75 -19.77 -15.47
N LEU A 106 12.05 -20.73 -16.35
CA LEU A 106 12.58 -22.01 -15.92
C LEU A 106 13.93 -21.80 -15.20
N PRO A 107 14.25 -22.60 -14.17
CA PRO A 107 15.52 -22.50 -13.45
C PRO A 107 16.76 -22.64 -14.34
N THR A 108 16.61 -23.29 -15.50
CA THR A 108 17.64 -23.50 -16.52
C THR A 108 17.75 -22.39 -17.56
N SER A 109 16.90 -21.36 -17.46
CA SER A 109 16.96 -20.21 -18.36
C SER A 109 18.23 -19.38 -18.09
N SER A 110 19.01 -19.09 -19.13
CA SER A 110 20.31 -18.41 -19.06
C SER A 110 20.21 -16.89 -18.85
N VAL A 111 19.25 -16.45 -18.05
CA VAL A 111 19.13 -15.06 -17.60
C VAL A 111 19.83 -14.98 -16.23
N SER A 112 20.78 -14.06 -16.07
CA SER A 112 21.52 -13.87 -14.81
C SER A 112 20.55 -13.65 -13.65
N SER A 113 20.35 -14.70 -12.85
CA SER A 113 19.30 -14.78 -11.83
C SER A 113 19.88 -14.42 -10.47
N LYS A 114 19.41 -13.30 -9.90
CA LYS A 114 19.46 -13.12 -8.45
C LYS A 114 18.31 -13.93 -7.85
N THR A 115 18.59 -15.18 -7.52
CA THR A 115 17.64 -16.13 -6.94
C THR A 115 16.97 -15.53 -5.69
N HIS A 116 15.66 -15.29 -5.76
CA HIS A 116 14.80 -15.20 -4.58
C HIS A 116 13.86 -16.40 -4.64
N VAL A 117 14.06 -17.35 -3.73
CA VAL A 117 13.19 -18.51 -3.59
C VAL A 117 12.04 -18.11 -2.67
N TYR A 118 10.81 -18.09 -3.20
CA TYR A 118 9.61 -18.05 -2.38
C TYR A 118 9.05 -19.47 -2.28
N VAL A 119 9.10 -20.06 -1.09
CA VAL A 119 8.42 -21.32 -0.77
C VAL A 119 7.14 -20.96 -0.02
N HIS A 120 5.98 -21.29 -0.60
CA HIS A 120 4.69 -21.20 0.09
C HIS A 120 4.27 -22.59 0.56
N THR A 121 3.93 -22.71 1.85
CA THR A 121 3.19 -23.85 2.39
C THR A 121 2.05 -23.29 3.23
N ILE A 122 0.82 -23.51 2.80
CA ILE A 122 -0.39 -23.23 3.59
C ILE A 122 -0.85 -24.55 4.17
N GLN A 123 -0.81 -24.68 5.50
CA GLN A 123 -1.40 -25.83 6.20
C GLN A 123 -2.10 -25.37 7.48
N SER A 124 -3.43 -25.33 7.41
CA SER A 124 -4.40 -25.86 8.39
C SER A 124 -5.78 -25.61 7.76
N GLY A 125 -6.64 -26.61 7.50
CA GLY A 125 -6.92 -27.77 8.33
C GLY A 125 -8.06 -27.38 9.26
N THR A 126 -9.24 -27.96 9.01
CA THR A 126 -10.49 -27.86 9.79
C THR A 126 -10.31 -27.94 11.29
#